data_AF-S3AEQ2-F1
#
_entry.id   AF-S3AEQ2-F1
#
_cell.length_a   1.000
_cell.length_b   1.000
_cell.length_c   1.000
_cell.angle_alpha   90.00
_cell.angle_beta   90.00
_cell.angle_gamma   90.00
#
_symmetry.space_group_name_H-M   'P 1'
#
loop_
_entity.id
_entity.type
_entity.pdbx_description
1 polymer ?
#
loop_
_entity_poly.entity_id
_entity_poly.type
_entity_poly.pdbx_seq_one_letter_code
_entity_poly.pdbx_strand_id
1 'polypeptide(L)'
;MSHANAALTPRQRLRLARQVVDDGWSVAAAASYFRVSWRTAQRWARRYVEMGEVGMLDRSSRPHSSPNKTPRMLVRRVVHLRWKKRLE
;
A
#
# COMPACT_ATOMS: atom_id res chain seq x y z
N MET A 1 0.41 9.20 12.58
CA MET A 1 1.69 8.67 12.10
C MET A 1 1.81 7.22 12.56
N SER A 2 2.05 6.26 11.68
CA SER A 2 2.27 4.86 12.08
C SER A 2 3.68 4.70 12.66
N HIS A 3 3.83 3.98 13.78
CA HIS A 3 5.13 3.74 14.41
C HIS A 3 6.06 2.92 13.49
N ALA A 4 7.38 3.09 13.61
CA ALA A 4 8.38 2.45 12.76
C ALA A 4 8.32 0.90 12.74
N ASN A 5 7.73 0.31 13.78
CA ASN A 5 7.55 -1.15 13.92
C ASN A 5 6.20 -1.66 13.42
N ALA A 6 5.31 -0.80 12.92
CA ALA A 6 4.04 -1.24 12.38
C ALA A 6 4.27 -2.10 11.11
N ALA A 7 3.62 -3.27 11.06
CA ALA A 7 3.79 -4.25 9.98
C ALA A 7 3.51 -3.68 8.57
N LEU A 8 2.72 -2.60 8.48
CA LEU A 8 2.36 -1.96 7.22
C LEU A 8 3.39 -0.93 6.73
N THR A 9 4.50 -0.69 7.43
CA THR A 9 5.55 0.23 6.93
C THR A 9 6.39 -0.47 5.85
N PRO A 10 6.86 0.25 4.80
CA PRO A 10 7.71 -0.34 3.76
C PRO A 10 8.93 -1.10 4.31
N ARG A 11 9.54 -0.59 5.40
CA ARG A 11 10.65 -1.22 6.10
C ARG A 11 10.29 -2.60 6.68
N GLN A 12 9.12 -2.72 7.32
CA GLN A 12 8.67 -4.00 7.88
C GLN A 12 8.25 -4.98 6.79
N ARG A 13 7.64 -4.50 5.71
CA ARG A 13 7.32 -5.32 4.53
C ARG A 13 8.57 -5.91 3.91
N LEU A 14 9.64 -5.11 3.79
CA LEU A 14 10.94 -5.56 3.28
C LEU A 14 11.55 -6.63 4.17
N ARG A 15 11.55 -6.44 5.49
CA ARG A 15 12.05 -7.44 6.45
C ARG A 15 11.31 -8.77 6.29
N LEU A 16 9.97 -8.72 6.26
CA LEU A 16 9.15 -9.92 6.04
C LEU A 16 9.54 -10.61 4.74
N ALA A 17 9.64 -9.86 3.64
CA ALA A 17 9.91 -10.43 2.33
C ALA A 17 11.30 -11.08 2.25
N ARG A 18 12.35 -10.43 2.80
CA ARG A 18 13.69 -11.02 2.92
C ARG A 18 13.67 -12.30 3.73
N GLN A 19 12.94 -12.32 4.85
CA GLN A 19 12.89 -13.50 5.70
C GLN A 19 12.23 -14.71 5.01
N VAL A 20 11.26 -14.47 4.13
CA VAL A 20 10.65 -15.52 3.30
C VAL A 20 11.56 -15.95 2.14
N VAL A 21 12.17 -14.98 1.44
CA VAL A 21 12.85 -15.23 0.16
C VAL A 21 14.33 -15.55 0.32
N ASP A 22 15.03 -14.80 1.17
CA ASP A 22 16.47 -14.90 1.40
C ASP A 22 16.76 -15.91 2.54
N ASP A 23 15.99 -15.88 3.63
CA ASP A 23 16.19 -16.76 4.80
C ASP A 23 15.35 -18.05 4.74
N GLY A 24 14.54 -18.24 3.69
CA GLY A 24 13.79 -19.48 3.44
C GLY A 24 12.62 -19.76 4.39
N TRP A 25 12.12 -18.75 5.12
CA TRP A 25 10.96 -18.95 6.00
C TRP A 25 9.71 -19.32 5.21
N SER A 26 8.89 -20.20 5.78
CA SER A 26 7.55 -20.41 5.23
C SER A 26 6.72 -19.13 5.33
N VAL A 27 5.89 -18.87 4.32
CA VAL A 27 4.99 -17.70 4.29
C VAL A 27 4.07 -17.66 5.52
N ALA A 28 3.66 -18.83 6.02
CA ALA A 28 2.84 -18.94 7.22
C ALA A 28 3.59 -18.53 8.49
N ALA A 29 4.84 -18.97 8.66
CA ALA A 29 5.67 -18.57 9.81
C ALA A 29 5.92 -17.06 9.81
N ALA A 30 6.26 -16.49 8.65
CA ALA A 30 6.43 -15.06 8.51
C ALA A 30 5.12 -14.29 8.78
N ALA A 31 3.98 -14.73 8.25
CA ALA A 31 2.69 -14.09 8.49
C ALA A 31 2.35 -14.02 9.99
N SER A 32 2.55 -15.12 10.71
CA SER A 32 2.34 -15.19 12.17
C SER A 32 3.27 -14.27 12.93
N TYR A 33 4.58 -14.26 12.59
CA TYR A 33 5.57 -13.42 13.26
C TYR A 33 5.30 -11.92 13.07
N PHE A 34 5.03 -11.50 11.83
CA PHE A 34 4.78 -10.10 11.49
C PHE A 34 3.33 -9.66 11.75
N ARG A 35 2.47 -10.56 12.27
CA ARG A 35 1.06 -10.32 12.59
C ARG A 35 0.25 -9.77 11.40
N VAL A 36 0.44 -10.39 10.24
CA VAL A 36 -0.30 -10.09 9.01
C VAL A 36 -1.02 -11.32 8.50
N SER A 37 -2.00 -11.12 7.61
CA SER A 37 -2.63 -12.25 6.94
C SER A 37 -1.62 -12.99 6.05
N TRP A 38 -1.81 -14.31 5.89
CA TRP A 38 -1.00 -15.13 4.99
C TRP A 38 -0.96 -14.57 3.55
N ARG A 39 -2.11 -14.13 3.03
CA ARG A 39 -2.21 -13.52 1.68
C ARG A 39 -1.40 -12.24 1.56
N THR A 40 -1.31 -11.45 2.64
CA THR A 40 -0.49 -10.23 2.67
C THR A 40 1.00 -10.57 2.63
N ALA A 41 1.44 -11.52 3.47
CA ALA A 41 2.82 -12.00 3.48
C ALA A 41 3.23 -12.57 2.11
N GLN A 42 2.39 -13.42 1.52
CA GLN A 42 2.63 -14.01 0.19
C GLN A 42 2.79 -12.92 -0.88
N ARG A 43 1.93 -11.89 -0.85
CA ARG A 43 1.99 -10.78 -1.80
C ARG A 43 3.29 -10.00 -1.68
N TRP A 44 3.77 -9.75 -0.47
CA TRP A 44 5.03 -9.02 -0.27
C TRP A 44 6.24 -9.86 -0.69
N ALA A 45 6.28 -11.15 -0.34
CA ALA A 45 7.32 -12.06 -0.81
C ALA A 45 7.39 -12.10 -2.34
N ARG A 46 6.25 -12.27 -3.02
CA ARG A 46 6.18 -12.27 -4.48
C ARG A 46 6.68 -10.95 -5.08
N ARG A 47 6.25 -9.80 -4.54
CA ARG A 47 6.68 -8.49 -5.02
C ARG A 47 8.18 -8.27 -4.85
N TYR A 48 8.77 -8.79 -3.78
CA TYR A 48 10.21 -8.70 -3.55
C TYR A 48 10.98 -9.53 -4.58
N VAL A 49 10.50 -10.73 -4.94
CA VAL A 49 11.09 -11.51 -6.04
C VAL A 49 10.99 -10.76 -7.37
N GLU A 50 9.85 -10.15 -7.67
CA GLU A 50 9.60 -9.50 -8.96
C GLU A 50 10.32 -8.15 -9.13
N MET A 51 10.53 -7.39 -8.05
CA MET A 51 10.98 -5.99 -8.13
C MET A 51 12.02 -5.60 -7.09
N GLY A 52 12.42 -6.51 -6.20
CA GLY A 52 13.29 -6.19 -5.07
C GLY A 52 12.66 -5.18 -4.10
N GLU A 53 13.51 -4.33 -3.53
CA GLU A 53 13.13 -3.40 -2.46
C GLU A 53 12.11 -2.35 -2.89
N VAL A 54 12.17 -1.88 -4.16
CA VAL A 54 11.21 -0.90 -4.68
C VAL A 54 9.77 -1.42 -4.69
N GLY A 55 9.58 -2.75 -4.70
CA GLY A 55 8.27 -3.40 -4.64
C GLY A 55 7.53 -3.19 -3.31
N MET A 56 8.22 -2.76 -2.25
CA MET A 56 7.67 -2.59 -0.90
C MET A 56 7.06 -1.20 -0.65
N LEU A 57 7.36 -0.25 -1.55
CA LEU A 57 6.80 1.09 -1.52
C LEU A 57 5.28 1.06 -1.69
N ASP A 58 4.62 2.10 -1.16
CA ASP A 58 3.18 2.25 -1.35
C ASP A 58 2.87 2.51 -2.82
N ARG A 59 1.97 1.70 -3.35
CA ARG A 59 1.40 1.92 -4.68
C ARG A 59 0.13 2.73 -4.53
N SER A 60 -0.13 3.57 -5.51
CA SER A 60 -1.42 4.21 -5.64
C SER A 60 -2.51 3.15 -5.69
N SER A 61 -3.44 3.19 -4.72
CA SER A 61 -4.69 2.42 -4.78
C SER A 61 -5.69 3.02 -5.78
N ARG A 62 -5.36 4.16 -6.41
CA ARG A 62 -6.24 4.81 -7.38
C ARG A 62 -6.31 3.96 -8.65
N PRO A 63 -7.51 3.77 -9.23
CA PRO A 63 -7.65 3.07 -10.49
C PRO A 63 -6.93 3.82 -11.61
N HIS A 64 -6.38 3.08 -12.58
CA HIS A 64 -5.71 3.68 -13.75
C HIS A 64 -6.68 4.48 -14.64
N SER A 65 -7.91 4.00 -14.77
CA SER A 65 -8.99 4.68 -15.50
C SER A 65 -10.22 4.79 -14.61
N SER A 66 -10.91 5.92 -14.73
CA SER A 66 -12.20 6.17 -14.09
C SER A 66 -13.08 6.81 -15.16
N PRO A 67 -13.85 6.01 -15.93
CA PRO A 67 -14.65 6.51 -17.05
C PRO A 67 -15.65 7.59 -16.62
N ASN A 68 -16.22 7.43 -15.42
CA ASN A 68 -17.17 8.37 -14.84
C ASN A 68 -16.49 9.48 -14.01
N LYS A 69 -15.21 9.76 -14.26
CA LYS A 69 -14.48 10.81 -13.54
C LYS A 69 -15.08 12.17 -13.87
N THR A 70 -15.50 12.89 -12.84
CA THR A 70 -16.06 14.24 -12.98
C THR A 70 -15.10 15.14 -13.76
N PRO A 71 -15.58 15.83 -14.82
CA PRO A 71 -14.76 16.77 -15.59
C PRO A 71 -14.06 17.80 -14.71
N ARG A 72 -12.79 18.10 -15.00
CA ARG A 72 -11.95 19.01 -14.17
C ARG A 72 -12.60 20.37 -13.95
N MET A 73 -13.35 20.87 -14.94
CA MET A 73 -14.07 22.15 -14.83
C MET A 73 -15.16 22.12 -13.76
N LEU A 74 -15.95 21.05 -13.70
CA LEU A 74 -16.98 20.88 -12.67
C LEU A 74 -16.36 20.71 -11.28
N VAL A 75 -15.27 19.95 -11.16
CA VAL A 75 -14.53 19.81 -9.90
C VAL A 75 -14.07 21.17 -9.38
N ARG A 76 -13.48 22.02 -10.24
CA ARG A 76 -13.06 23.38 -9.86
C ARG A 76 -14.24 24.24 -9.39
N ARG A 77 -15.38 24.17 -10.08
CA ARG A 77 -16.60 24.91 -9.70
C ARG A 77 -17.13 24.46 -8.34
N VAL A 78 -17.18 23.16 -8.09
CA VAL A 78 -17.63 22.58 -6.80
C VAL A 78 -16.70 23.00 -5.67
N VAL A 79 -15.37 22.87 -5.85
CA VAL A 79 -14.39 23.27 -4.82
C VAL A 79 -14.49 24.76 -4.52
N HIS A 80 -14.56 25.62 -5.54
CA HIS A 80 -14.74 27.07 -5.35
C HIS A 80 -16.01 27.38 -4.55
N LEU A 81 -17.14 26.74 -4.89
CA LEU A 81 -18.40 26.94 -4.17
C LEU A 81 -18.32 26.45 -2.71
N ARG A 82 -17.70 25.29 -2.45
CA ARG A 82 -17.49 24.78 -1.08
C ARG A 82 -16.66 25.76 -0.25
N TRP A 83 -15.58 26.29 -0.81
CA TRP A 83 -14.74 27.30 -0.14
C TRP A 83 -15.50 28.60 0.12
N LYS A 84 -16.18 29.16 -0.90
CA LYS A 84 -16.90 30.43 -0.78
C LYS A 84 -18.07 30.35 0.20
N LYS A 85 -18.75 29.20 0.27
CA LYS A 85 -19.95 28.99 1.11
C LYS A 85 -19.66 28.26 2.43
N ARG A 86 -18.41 27.88 2.71
CA ARG A 86 -18.01 27.02 3.85
C ARG A 86 -18.87 25.76 3.98
N LEU A 87 -19.12 25.09 2.85
CA LEU A 87 -19.83 23.81 2.85
C LEU A 87 -18.80 22.70 3.08
N GLU A 88 -18.88 22.02 4.23
CA GLU A 88 -18.16 20.79 4.55
C GLU A 88 -18.68 19.60 3.70
#